data_AF-A0A146LFE3-F1
#
_entry.id   AF-A0A146LFE3-F1
#
_cell.length_a   1.000
_cell.length_b   1.000
_cell.length_c   1.000
_cell.angle_alpha   90.00
_cell.angle_beta   90.00
_cell.angle_gamma   90.00
#
_symmetry.space_group_name_H-M   'P 1'
#
loop_
_entity.id
_entity.type
_entity.pdbx_description
1 polymer ?
#
loop_
_entity_poly.entity_id
_entity_poly.type
_entity_poly.pdbx_seq_one_letter_code
_entity_poly.pdbx_strand_id
1 'polypeptide(L)'
;MLLGVPFILRRLPGLAYRHRTSVAAMFFLILLGVYFAVVSGYFCTSLEPWNHLNKLCSEFRKRESIGDLCQALCSEGGVEDLTCIRHSGKGPTFGATLRGGTDIVVKSASRMGRPAEVFRWIDSEGKEDFPSEDQYIRLVKNRVQTRLNWTIEDQEAKRLSHFPGGQTSQDTGSDLRRLEMREVWGLLHNHEYLMTMLHSKREIFADLIGSCGQYYMTERLKQPLIHMQSEGLDTSFESWAARVHLAVGILELVEQLDEDDILICDVRHAHFGVNSGACKP
;
A
#
# COMPACT_ATOMS: atom_id res chain seq x y z
N MET A 1 34.96 44.28 -6.48
CA MET A 1 36.02 44.02 -5.49
C MET A 1 35.51 42.93 -4.56
N LEU A 2 36.18 41.78 -4.57
CA LEU A 2 35.68 40.48 -4.10
C LEU A 2 35.51 40.42 -2.58
N LEU A 3 34.32 40.00 -2.13
CA LEU A 3 34.01 39.68 -0.73
C LEU A 3 34.85 38.48 -0.27
N GLY A 4 35.60 38.70 0.82
CA GLY A 4 36.55 37.76 1.38
C GLY A 4 35.91 36.51 1.96
N VAL A 5 36.40 35.36 1.52
CA VAL A 5 36.13 34.05 2.12
C VAL A 5 36.58 34.06 3.59
N PRO A 6 35.74 33.64 4.55
CA PRO A 6 36.06 33.69 5.98
C PRO A 6 37.30 32.84 6.29
N PHE A 7 38.21 33.43 7.07
CA PHE A 7 39.54 32.93 7.47
C PHE A 7 39.58 31.50 8.04
N ILE A 8 38.42 30.96 8.46
CA ILE A 8 38.25 29.62 9.02
C ILE A 8 38.48 28.52 7.97
N LEU A 9 38.14 28.77 6.70
CA LEU A 9 38.30 27.80 5.61
C LEU A 9 39.76 27.54 5.22
N ARG A 10 40.69 28.44 5.56
CA ARG A 10 42.13 28.30 5.22
C ARG A 10 42.91 27.39 6.17
N ARG A 11 42.41 27.06 7.37
CA ARG A 11 43.13 26.24 8.38
C ARG A 11 42.70 24.76 8.44
N LEU A 12 41.63 24.39 7.76
CA LEU A 12 41.16 23.00 7.68
C LEU A 12 42.19 22.01 7.07
N PRO A 13 43.02 22.37 6.06
CA PRO A 13 43.95 21.42 5.45
C PRO A 13 45.07 20.96 6.41
N GLY A 14 45.54 21.85 7.31
CA GLY A 14 46.66 21.56 8.21
C GLY A 14 46.29 20.70 9.43
N LEU A 15 45.05 20.84 9.94
CA LEU A 15 44.55 20.04 11.06
C LEU A 15 44.18 18.61 10.61
N ALA A 16 43.63 18.47 9.40
CA ALA A 16 43.30 17.19 8.78
C ALA A 16 44.54 16.32 8.48
N TYR A 17 45.71 16.95 8.25
CA TYR A 17 46.96 16.22 8.01
C TYR A 17 47.58 15.64 9.29
N ARG A 18 47.47 16.35 10.43
CA ARG A 18 48.04 15.93 11.73
C ARG A 18 47.18 14.92 12.47
N HIS A 19 45.86 15.00 12.34
CA HIS A 19 44.89 14.07 12.95
C HIS A 19 44.15 13.24 11.87
N ARG A 20 44.86 12.87 10.79
CA ARG A 20 44.30 12.16 9.63
C ARG A 20 43.54 10.89 10.02
N THR A 21 44.05 10.15 11.00
CA THR A 21 43.41 8.93 11.53
C THR A 21 42.15 9.25 12.32
N SER A 22 42.16 10.29 13.17
CA SER A 22 40.99 10.71 13.95
C SER A 22 39.87 11.28 13.08
N VAL A 23 40.21 12.05 12.04
CA VAL A 23 39.23 12.58 11.08
C VAL A 23 38.63 11.44 10.25
N ALA A 24 39.45 10.48 9.81
CA ALA A 24 38.96 9.29 9.10
C ALA A 24 38.05 8.43 10.00
N ALA A 25 38.40 8.24 11.27
CA ALA A 25 37.59 7.49 12.23
C ALA A 25 36.24 8.17 12.52
N MET A 26 36.24 9.50 12.73
CA MET A 26 34.99 10.28 12.89
C MET A 26 34.10 10.19 11.65
N PHE A 27 34.68 10.31 10.46
CA PHE A 27 33.92 10.16 9.21
C PHE A 27 33.33 8.75 9.07
N PHE A 28 34.09 7.71 9.41
CA PHE A 28 33.61 6.34 9.40
C PHE A 28 32.49 6.11 10.41
N LEU A 29 32.60 6.66 11.62
CA LEU A 29 31.54 6.59 12.64
C LEU A 29 30.26 7.32 12.21
N ILE A 30 30.37 8.48 11.54
CA ILE A 30 29.22 9.19 10.97
C ILE A 30 28.57 8.34 9.88
N LEU A 31 29.35 7.78 8.95
CA LEU A 31 28.81 6.88 7.92
C LEU A 31 28.14 5.65 8.52
N LEU A 32 28.74 5.06 9.56
CA LEU A 32 28.18 3.90 10.26
C LEU A 32 26.89 4.27 11.01
N GLY A 33 26.83 5.45 11.60
CA GLY A 33 25.64 5.99 12.24
C GLY A 33 24.52 6.28 11.24
N VAL A 34 24.83 6.87 10.08
CA VAL A 34 23.88 7.08 8.98
C VAL A 34 23.39 5.75 8.41
N TYR A 35 24.31 4.81 8.15
CA TYR A 35 23.97 3.46 7.71
C TYR A 35 23.06 2.76 8.71
N PHE A 36 23.41 2.79 10.00
CA PHE A 36 22.58 2.21 11.04
C PHE A 36 21.21 2.88 11.08
N ALA A 37 21.12 4.22 11.02
CA ALA A 37 19.86 4.94 11.04
C ALA A 37 18.97 4.65 9.80
N VAL A 38 19.55 4.41 8.63
CA VAL A 38 18.81 3.98 7.43
C VAL A 38 18.35 2.53 7.56
N VAL A 39 19.24 1.60 7.96
CA VAL A 39 18.93 0.16 8.07
C VAL A 39 17.97 -0.14 9.22
N SER A 40 18.08 0.57 10.33
CA SER A 40 17.15 0.44 11.46
C SER A 40 15.80 1.12 11.20
N GLY A 41 15.60 1.74 10.04
CA GLY A 41 14.34 2.35 9.65
C GLY A 41 13.99 3.62 10.44
N TYR A 42 14.98 4.30 11.03
CA TYR A 42 14.78 5.63 11.61
C TYR A 42 14.54 6.68 10.52
N PHE A 43 15.18 6.56 9.37
CA PHE A 43 14.91 7.38 8.19
C PHE A 43 14.01 6.63 7.21
N CYS A 44 12.78 7.11 7.01
CA CYS A 44 11.89 6.64 5.96
C CYS A 44 12.35 7.26 4.64
N THR A 45 13.02 6.50 3.78
CA THR A 45 13.47 6.98 2.47
C THR A 45 12.55 6.45 1.37
N SER A 46 12.36 7.22 0.29
CA SER A 46 11.55 6.79 -0.85
C SER A 46 12.23 5.71 -1.71
N LEU A 47 13.46 5.28 -1.37
CA LEU A 47 14.23 4.29 -2.12
C LEU A 47 13.57 2.91 -2.15
N GLU A 48 13.08 2.44 -1.01
CA GLU A 48 12.37 1.15 -0.90
C GLU A 48 11.06 1.16 -1.72
N PRO A 49 10.17 2.16 -1.60
CA PRO A 49 9.03 2.34 -2.49
C PRO A 49 9.38 2.28 -3.98
N TRP A 50 10.44 3.00 -4.40
CA TRP A 50 10.90 2.98 -5.80
C TRP A 50 11.36 1.59 -6.25
N ASN A 51 12.04 0.83 -5.39
CA ASN A 51 12.46 -0.53 -5.73
C ASN A 51 11.26 -1.47 -5.95
N HIS A 52 10.24 -1.38 -5.09
CA HIS A 52 9.00 -2.14 -5.24
C HIS A 52 8.25 -1.76 -6.54
N LEU A 53 8.12 -0.47 -6.81
CA LEU A 53 7.45 0.01 -8.03
C LEU A 53 8.23 -0.38 -9.30
N ASN A 54 9.55 -0.22 -9.31
CA ASN A 54 10.40 -0.58 -10.46
C ASN A 54 10.36 -2.07 -10.77
N LYS A 55 10.35 -2.91 -9.72
CA LYS A 55 10.19 -4.36 -9.88
C LYS A 55 8.83 -4.70 -10.49
N LEU A 56 7.76 -4.14 -9.93
CA LEU A 56 6.39 -4.34 -10.43
C LEU A 56 6.26 -3.91 -11.90
N CYS A 57 6.80 -2.74 -12.26
CA CYS A 57 6.75 -2.26 -13.64
C CYS A 57 7.66 -3.05 -14.59
N SER A 58 8.71 -3.71 -14.08
CA SER A 58 9.49 -4.68 -14.86
C SER A 58 8.66 -5.94 -15.16
N GLU A 59 8.00 -6.50 -14.15
CA GLU A 59 7.10 -7.66 -14.28
C GLU A 59 5.94 -7.36 -15.24
N PHE A 60 5.32 -6.19 -15.13
CA PHE A 60 4.24 -5.75 -16.04
C PHE A 60 4.73 -5.63 -17.49
N ARG A 61 5.89 -5.01 -17.74
CA ARG A 61 6.46 -4.89 -19.09
C ARG A 61 6.82 -6.23 -19.72
N LYS A 62 7.18 -7.22 -18.89
CA LYS A 62 7.43 -8.60 -19.32
C LYS A 62 6.15 -9.43 -19.48
N ARG A 63 4.97 -8.86 -19.19
CA ARG A 63 3.67 -9.56 -19.12
C ARG A 63 3.64 -10.69 -18.09
N GLU A 64 4.47 -10.57 -17.06
CA GLU A 64 4.50 -11.49 -15.93
C GLU A 64 3.47 -11.12 -14.87
N SER A 65 3.04 -9.86 -14.80
CA SER A 65 1.98 -9.37 -13.92
C SER A 65 0.99 -8.50 -14.71
N ILE A 66 -0.28 -8.48 -14.30
CA ILE A 66 -1.31 -7.62 -14.88
C ILE A 66 -2.16 -6.95 -13.78
N GLY A 67 -2.97 -5.98 -14.17
CA GLY A 67 -3.86 -5.25 -13.28
C GLY A 67 -4.47 -4.03 -13.97
N ASP A 68 -5.61 -3.60 -13.45
CA ASP A 68 -6.38 -2.45 -13.95
C ASP A 68 -5.66 -1.10 -13.74
N LEU A 69 -4.75 -1.01 -12.76
CA LEU A 69 -3.97 0.20 -12.49
C LEU A 69 -2.51 0.11 -12.98
N CYS A 70 -2.07 -1.02 -13.53
CA CYS A 70 -0.67 -1.17 -13.99
C CYS A 70 -0.26 -0.11 -15.02
N GLN A 71 -1.14 0.20 -15.97
CA GLN A 71 -0.85 1.20 -17.01
C GLN A 71 -0.66 2.60 -16.42
N ALA A 72 -1.48 2.99 -15.44
CA ALA A 72 -1.38 4.29 -14.79
C ALA A 72 -0.06 4.42 -13.99
N LEU A 73 0.37 3.36 -13.32
CA LEU A 73 1.61 3.36 -12.51
C LEU A 73 2.88 3.31 -13.35
N CYS A 74 2.89 2.44 -14.37
CA CYS A 74 4.11 2.05 -15.07
C CYS A 74 4.32 2.77 -16.40
N SER A 75 3.39 3.65 -16.79
CA SER A 75 3.60 4.57 -17.89
C SER A 75 4.66 5.62 -17.54
N GLU A 76 5.27 6.21 -18.56
CA GLU A 76 6.29 7.23 -18.36
C GLU A 76 5.70 8.45 -17.64
N GLY A 77 6.27 8.78 -16.47
CA GLY A 77 5.74 9.84 -15.60
C GLY A 77 4.36 9.52 -14.99
N GLY A 78 4.00 8.23 -14.88
CA GLY A 78 2.74 7.80 -14.28
C GLY A 78 2.63 8.08 -12.77
N VAL A 79 3.78 8.06 -12.08
CA VAL A 79 3.91 8.41 -10.66
C VAL A 79 4.78 9.66 -10.54
N GLU A 80 4.23 10.72 -9.95
CA GLU A 80 4.88 12.02 -9.75
C GLU A 80 5.71 12.05 -8.47
N ASP A 81 5.21 11.44 -7.39
CA ASP A 81 5.90 11.36 -6.10
C ASP A 81 5.65 10.02 -5.38
N LEU A 82 6.61 9.61 -4.55
CA LEU A 82 6.51 8.46 -3.66
C LEU A 82 6.80 8.86 -2.22
N THR A 83 5.83 8.61 -1.34
CA THR A 83 5.92 8.88 0.09
C THR A 83 6.16 7.57 0.85
N CYS A 84 7.21 7.53 1.66
CA CYS A 84 7.44 6.40 2.56
C CYS A 84 6.45 6.42 3.73
N ILE A 85 5.71 5.32 3.94
CA ILE A 85 4.76 5.18 5.05
C ILE A 85 5.31 4.14 6.02
N ARG A 86 5.55 4.54 7.26
CA ARG A 86 6.14 3.66 8.27
C ARG A 86 5.06 2.77 8.89
N HIS A 87 4.97 1.53 8.44
CA HIS A 87 4.02 0.56 8.97
C HIS A 87 4.76 -0.68 9.51
N SER A 88 4.84 -0.81 10.84
CA SER A 88 5.53 -1.96 11.45
C SER A 88 4.72 -3.25 11.28
N GLY A 89 5.38 -4.32 10.84
CA GLY A 89 4.84 -5.69 10.88
C GLY A 89 3.88 -6.09 9.75
N LYS A 90 3.62 -5.22 8.76
CA LYS A 90 2.87 -5.55 7.54
C LYS A 90 3.78 -5.59 6.31
N GLY A 91 3.29 -6.14 5.19
CA GLY A 91 4.00 -6.11 3.91
C GLY A 91 4.25 -4.68 3.42
N PRO A 92 5.04 -4.51 2.33
CA PRO A 92 5.38 -3.18 1.79
C PRO A 92 4.14 -2.30 1.62
N THR A 93 4.18 -1.11 2.24
CA THR A 93 3.10 -0.11 2.17
C THR A 93 3.72 1.27 2.00
N PHE A 94 3.30 2.00 0.98
CA PHE A 94 3.83 3.33 0.68
C PHE A 94 2.81 4.19 -0.04
N GLY A 95 2.95 5.50 0.07
CA GLY A 95 2.14 6.44 -0.66
C GLY A 95 2.69 6.69 -2.06
N ALA A 96 1.81 6.91 -3.03
CA ALA A 96 2.16 7.49 -4.32
C ALA A 96 1.22 8.64 -4.69
N THR A 97 1.70 9.54 -5.54
CA THR A 97 0.88 10.56 -6.23
C THR A 97 0.92 10.23 -7.71
N LEU A 98 -0.23 9.89 -8.27
CA LEU A 98 -0.37 9.58 -9.69
C LEU A 98 -0.36 10.86 -10.53
N ARG A 99 -0.05 10.70 -11.81
CA ARG A 99 -0.16 11.76 -12.80
C ARG A 99 -1.53 12.42 -12.76
N GLY A 100 -1.56 13.74 -12.56
CA GLY A 100 -2.80 14.50 -12.37
C GLY A 100 -3.20 14.71 -10.91
N GLY A 101 -2.29 14.44 -9.96
CA GLY A 101 -2.43 14.83 -8.55
C GLY A 101 -3.32 13.92 -7.70
N THR A 102 -3.59 12.69 -8.14
CA THR A 102 -4.37 11.73 -7.34
C THR A 102 -3.47 11.01 -6.34
N ASP A 103 -3.72 11.22 -5.05
CA ASP A 103 -2.97 10.57 -3.98
C ASP A 103 -3.54 9.20 -3.62
N ILE A 104 -2.67 8.19 -3.65
CA ILE A 104 -3.01 6.80 -3.35
C ILE A 104 -2.07 6.22 -2.28
N VAL A 105 -2.49 5.10 -1.69
CA VAL A 105 -1.66 4.23 -0.87
C VAL A 105 -1.52 2.89 -1.57
N VAL A 106 -0.29 2.49 -1.85
CA VAL A 106 0.06 1.20 -2.45
C VAL A 106 0.37 0.21 -1.33
N LYS A 107 -0.34 -0.92 -1.31
CA LYS A 107 -0.21 -1.98 -0.31
C LYS A 107 0.12 -3.30 -1.00
N SER A 108 1.03 -4.08 -0.41
CA SER A 108 1.33 -5.43 -0.89
C SER A 108 0.35 -6.45 -0.29
N ALA A 109 -0.25 -7.27 -1.15
CA ALA A 109 -1.06 -8.40 -0.73
C ALA A 109 -0.22 -9.58 -0.22
N SER A 110 1.02 -9.73 -0.71
CA SER A 110 1.94 -10.80 -0.30
C SER A 110 2.57 -10.51 1.06
N ARG A 111 2.49 -11.49 1.97
CA ARG A 111 3.26 -11.44 3.23
C ARG A 111 4.68 -11.94 2.96
N MET A 112 5.65 -11.02 3.00
CA MET A 112 7.10 -11.32 2.98
C MET A 112 7.52 -12.29 1.87
N GLY A 113 7.04 -12.09 0.64
CA GLY A 113 7.47 -12.88 -0.52
C GLY A 113 7.06 -14.35 -0.48
N ARG A 114 6.10 -14.72 0.36
CA ARG A 114 5.44 -16.02 0.21
C ARG A 114 4.61 -15.99 -1.07
N PRO A 115 4.81 -16.94 -1.99
CA PRO A 115 3.95 -17.07 -3.14
C PRO A 115 2.50 -17.16 -2.67
N ALA A 116 1.58 -16.52 -3.39
CA ALA A 116 0.18 -16.90 -3.29
C ALA A 116 0.07 -18.43 -3.46
N GLU A 117 -0.89 -19.07 -2.78
CA GLU A 117 -1.15 -20.50 -2.99
C GLU A 117 -1.20 -20.79 -4.50
N VAL A 118 -0.60 -21.92 -4.90
CA VAL A 118 -0.46 -22.27 -6.31
C VAL A 118 -1.86 -22.33 -6.94
N PHE A 119 -2.16 -21.35 -7.81
CA PHE A 119 -3.47 -21.20 -8.46
C PHE A 119 -3.70 -22.21 -9.61
N ARG A 120 -2.65 -22.95 -9.98
CA ARG A 120 -2.60 -23.87 -11.11
C ARG A 120 -2.23 -25.25 -10.61
N TRP A 121 -2.72 -26.28 -11.28
CA TRP A 121 -2.21 -27.63 -11.10
C TRP A 121 -1.46 -28.05 -12.36
N ILE A 122 -0.52 -28.96 -12.16
CA ILE A 122 0.19 -29.61 -13.24
C ILE A 122 -0.54 -30.93 -13.45
N ASP A 123 -1.07 -31.15 -14.65
CA ASP A 123 -1.71 -32.42 -14.99
C ASP A 123 -0.70 -33.57 -15.08
N SER A 124 -1.20 -34.78 -15.30
CA SER A 124 -0.35 -35.98 -15.46
C SER A 124 0.61 -35.90 -16.66
N GLU A 125 0.38 -34.98 -17.60
CA GLU A 125 1.20 -34.75 -18.79
C GLU A 125 2.21 -33.61 -18.59
N GLY A 126 2.27 -33.02 -17.39
CA GLY A 126 3.21 -31.94 -17.08
C GLY A 126 2.73 -30.56 -17.55
N LYS A 127 1.48 -30.43 -18.00
CA LYS A 127 0.92 -29.18 -18.51
C LYS A 127 0.20 -28.42 -17.39
N GLU A 128 0.38 -27.10 -17.38
CA GLU A 128 -0.36 -26.22 -16.48
C GLU A 128 -1.82 -26.14 -16.89
N ASP A 129 -2.69 -26.54 -15.98
CA ASP A 129 -4.13 -26.45 -16.14
C ASP A 129 -4.72 -25.43 -15.16
N PHE A 130 -5.78 -24.77 -15.60
CA PHE A 130 -6.41 -23.64 -14.93
C PHE A 130 -7.90 -23.95 -14.73
N PRO A 131 -8.51 -23.47 -13.62
CA PRO A 131 -9.93 -23.67 -13.41
C PRO A 131 -10.76 -22.97 -14.51
N SER A 132 -11.87 -23.60 -14.88
CA SER A 132 -12.92 -22.92 -15.64
C SER A 132 -13.51 -21.75 -14.85
N GLU A 133 -14.19 -20.81 -15.50
CA GLU A 133 -14.85 -19.67 -14.82
C GLU A 133 -15.76 -20.13 -13.67
N ASP A 134 -16.61 -21.12 -13.91
CA ASP A 134 -17.53 -21.63 -12.88
C ASP A 134 -16.77 -22.29 -11.72
N GLN A 135 -15.67 -23.00 -12.00
CA GLN A 135 -14.82 -23.55 -10.96
C GLN A 135 -14.16 -22.43 -10.16
N TYR A 136 -13.66 -21.40 -10.83
CA TYR A 136 -13.00 -20.27 -10.19
C TYR A 136 -13.95 -19.47 -9.30
N ILE A 137 -15.17 -19.18 -9.77
CA ILE A 137 -16.20 -18.52 -8.96
C ILE A 137 -16.52 -19.35 -7.70
N ARG A 138 -16.62 -20.68 -7.82
CA ARG A 138 -16.77 -21.55 -6.64
C ARG A 138 -15.58 -21.49 -5.69
N LEU A 139 -14.35 -21.43 -6.21
CA LEU A 139 -13.15 -21.26 -5.38
C LEU A 139 -13.17 -19.92 -4.63
N VAL A 140 -13.60 -18.84 -5.28
CA VAL A 140 -13.76 -17.52 -4.66
C VAL A 140 -14.82 -17.57 -3.55
N LYS A 141 -15.99 -18.19 -3.78
CA LYS A 141 -17.00 -18.40 -2.73
C LYS A 141 -16.44 -19.17 -1.54
N ASN A 142 -15.77 -20.28 -1.81
CA ASN A 142 -15.15 -21.11 -0.78
C ASN A 142 -14.08 -20.34 -0.01
N ARG A 143 -13.33 -19.45 -0.67
CA ARG A 143 -12.34 -18.59 -0.03
C ARG A 143 -12.99 -17.64 0.98
N VAL A 144 -14.07 -16.98 0.60
CA VAL A 144 -14.84 -16.11 1.50
C VAL A 144 -15.39 -16.90 2.67
N GLN A 145 -16.02 -18.04 2.40
CA GLN A 145 -16.58 -18.91 3.44
C GLN A 145 -15.52 -19.43 4.41
N THR A 146 -14.39 -19.91 3.91
CA THR A 146 -13.34 -20.48 4.77
C THR A 146 -12.61 -19.42 5.59
N ARG A 147 -12.51 -18.19 5.09
CA ARG A 147 -11.74 -17.11 5.76
C ARG A 147 -12.58 -16.23 6.67
N LEU A 148 -13.83 -15.97 6.30
CA LEU A 148 -14.71 -15.05 7.01
C LEU A 148 -15.93 -15.74 7.61
N ASN A 149 -16.14 -17.03 7.33
CA ASN A 149 -17.35 -17.76 7.72
C ASN A 149 -18.65 -17.13 7.15
N TRP A 150 -18.54 -16.43 6.02
CA TRP A 150 -19.65 -15.78 5.33
C TRP A 150 -20.02 -16.51 4.04
N THR A 151 -21.29 -16.48 3.68
CA THR A 151 -21.80 -16.99 2.41
C THR A 151 -22.20 -15.84 1.52
N ILE A 152 -21.69 -15.81 0.29
CA ILE A 152 -21.99 -14.78 -0.71
C ILE A 152 -22.76 -15.37 -1.89
N GLU A 153 -23.51 -14.52 -2.58
CA GLU A 153 -24.22 -14.88 -3.80
C GLU A 153 -23.26 -15.04 -4.99
N ASP A 154 -23.72 -15.73 -6.04
CA ASP A 154 -22.91 -15.95 -7.26
C ASP A 154 -22.55 -14.64 -7.97
N GLN A 155 -23.43 -13.64 -7.94
CA GLN A 155 -23.17 -12.32 -8.51
C GLN A 155 -22.01 -11.61 -7.79
N GLU A 156 -21.96 -11.69 -6.46
CA GLU A 156 -20.88 -11.12 -5.67
C GLU A 156 -19.58 -11.89 -5.86
N ALA A 157 -19.63 -13.22 -5.87
CA ALA A 157 -18.47 -14.04 -6.16
C ALA A 157 -17.88 -13.76 -7.55
N LYS A 158 -18.75 -13.54 -8.55
CA LYS A 158 -18.34 -13.12 -9.88
C LYS A 158 -17.64 -11.75 -9.85
N ARG A 159 -18.16 -10.78 -9.10
CA ARG A 159 -17.50 -9.48 -8.90
C ARG A 159 -16.11 -9.63 -8.26
N LEU A 160 -16.00 -10.43 -7.20
CA LEU A 160 -14.73 -10.70 -6.51
C LEU A 160 -13.72 -11.47 -7.37
N SER A 161 -14.18 -12.17 -8.41
CA SER A 161 -13.34 -12.91 -9.35
C SER A 161 -12.62 -12.03 -10.39
N HIS A 162 -12.80 -10.72 -10.30
CA HIS A 162 -12.23 -9.70 -11.18
C HIS A 162 -11.51 -8.61 -10.39
N PHE A 163 -10.70 -7.82 -11.10
CA PHE A 163 -10.15 -6.59 -10.52
C PHE A 163 -11.26 -5.59 -10.17
N PRO A 164 -10.99 -4.60 -9.31
CA PRO A 164 -11.96 -3.57 -8.94
C PRO A 164 -12.56 -2.82 -10.14
N GLY A 165 -11.74 -2.53 -11.16
CA GLY A 165 -12.16 -1.92 -12.42
C GLY A 165 -12.92 -2.86 -13.37
N GLY A 166 -13.11 -4.12 -13.00
CA GLY A 166 -13.86 -5.13 -13.78
C GLY A 166 -12.98 -6.06 -14.61
N GLN A 167 -13.58 -6.64 -15.65
CA GLN A 167 -12.97 -7.69 -16.48
C GLN A 167 -11.87 -7.16 -17.38
N THR A 168 -10.75 -7.90 -17.45
CA THR A 168 -9.65 -7.57 -18.38
C THR A 168 -9.86 -8.10 -19.80
N SER A 169 -10.68 -9.14 -19.96
CA SER A 169 -10.97 -9.80 -21.23
C SER A 169 -12.42 -10.26 -21.28
N GLN A 170 -13.04 -10.16 -22.46
CA GLN A 170 -14.35 -10.76 -22.73
C GLN A 170 -14.24 -12.26 -23.04
N ASP A 171 -13.06 -12.72 -23.45
CA ASP A 171 -12.78 -14.14 -23.71
C ASP A 171 -12.34 -14.83 -22.41
N THR A 172 -13.25 -15.63 -21.87
CA THR A 172 -13.07 -16.42 -20.64
C THR A 172 -11.96 -17.46 -20.74
N GLY A 173 -11.61 -17.91 -21.95
CA GLY A 173 -10.56 -18.91 -22.19
C GLY A 173 -9.16 -18.31 -22.40
N SER A 174 -9.07 -16.99 -22.57
CA SER A 174 -7.84 -16.30 -22.95
C SER A 174 -6.73 -16.39 -21.90
N ASP A 175 -5.48 -16.37 -22.36
CA ASP A 175 -4.31 -16.30 -21.47
C ASP A 175 -4.36 -15.07 -20.55
N LEU A 176 -4.91 -13.95 -21.04
CA LEU A 176 -5.10 -12.74 -20.25
C LEU A 176 -6.05 -12.97 -19.07
N ARG A 177 -7.17 -13.67 -19.30
CA ARG A 177 -8.10 -14.02 -18.24
C ARG A 177 -7.48 -14.97 -17.22
N ARG A 178 -6.68 -15.95 -17.66
CA ARG A 178 -5.93 -16.86 -16.77
C ARG A 178 -4.94 -16.11 -15.88
N LEU A 179 -4.26 -15.10 -16.43
CA LEU A 179 -3.39 -14.21 -15.66
C LEU A 179 -4.19 -13.37 -14.65
N GLU A 180 -5.36 -12.85 -15.03
CA GLU A 180 -6.25 -12.10 -14.14
C GLU A 180 -6.68 -12.95 -12.95
N MET A 181 -7.17 -14.17 -13.22
CA MET A 181 -7.60 -15.09 -12.17
C MET A 181 -6.47 -15.37 -11.17
N ARG A 182 -5.23 -15.54 -11.66
CA ARG A 182 -4.05 -15.77 -10.81
C ARG A 182 -3.75 -14.58 -9.90
N GLU A 183 -3.72 -13.37 -10.46
CA GLU A 183 -3.43 -12.15 -9.69
C GLU A 183 -4.54 -11.87 -8.67
N VAL A 184 -5.81 -11.88 -9.10
CA VAL A 184 -6.97 -11.67 -8.23
C VAL A 184 -7.01 -12.73 -7.13
N TRP A 185 -6.72 -14.00 -7.44
CA TRP A 185 -6.62 -15.05 -6.42
C TRP A 185 -5.56 -14.73 -5.36
N GLY A 186 -4.38 -14.25 -5.79
CA GLY A 186 -3.33 -13.79 -4.87
C GLY A 186 -3.78 -12.63 -3.99
N LEU A 187 -4.52 -11.66 -4.53
CA LEU A 187 -5.07 -10.53 -3.79
C LEU A 187 -6.12 -11.00 -2.76
N LEU A 188 -7.05 -11.89 -3.13
CA LEU A 188 -8.06 -12.46 -2.24
C LEU A 188 -7.48 -13.30 -1.08
N HIS A 189 -6.19 -13.63 -1.13
CA HIS A 189 -5.51 -14.25 0.01
C HIS A 189 -5.24 -13.27 1.14
N ASN A 190 -5.11 -12.00 0.81
CA ASN A 190 -4.92 -10.92 1.75
C ASN A 190 -6.26 -10.54 2.39
N HIS A 191 -6.32 -10.62 3.72
CA HIS A 191 -7.54 -10.35 4.47
C HIS A 191 -8.01 -8.89 4.34
N GLU A 192 -7.06 -7.93 4.32
CA GLU A 192 -7.38 -6.51 4.18
C GLU A 192 -7.99 -6.23 2.81
N TYR A 193 -7.37 -6.72 1.73
CA TYR A 193 -7.94 -6.61 0.38
C TYR A 193 -9.34 -7.26 0.28
N LEU A 194 -9.51 -8.47 0.82
CA LEU A 194 -10.77 -9.18 0.76
C LEU A 194 -11.90 -8.41 1.47
N MET A 195 -11.64 -7.91 2.68
CA MET A 195 -12.61 -7.11 3.44
C MET A 195 -12.94 -5.81 2.70
N THR A 196 -11.94 -5.06 2.22
CA THR A 196 -12.17 -3.83 1.45
C THR A 196 -13.02 -4.09 0.21
N MET A 197 -12.75 -5.20 -0.51
CA MET A 197 -13.50 -5.52 -1.72
C MET A 197 -14.94 -5.95 -1.41
N LEU A 198 -15.19 -6.75 -0.36
CA LEU A 198 -16.54 -7.16 0.08
C LEU A 198 -17.38 -5.95 0.51
N HIS A 199 -16.80 -5.07 1.31
CA HIS A 199 -17.48 -3.88 1.81
C HIS A 199 -17.32 -2.68 0.87
N SER A 200 -16.95 -2.85 -0.40
CA SER A 200 -16.69 -1.70 -1.29
C SER A 200 -17.92 -0.79 -1.53
N LYS A 201 -19.12 -1.24 -1.16
CA LYS A 201 -20.36 -0.46 -1.21
C LYS A 201 -20.70 0.25 0.09
N ARG A 202 -20.06 -0.15 1.19
CA ARG A 202 -20.21 0.47 2.51
C ARG A 202 -18.93 1.28 2.73
N GLU A 203 -19.05 2.57 2.99
CA GLU A 203 -17.89 3.47 3.10
C GLU A 203 -17.06 3.25 4.40
N ILE A 204 -17.00 2.00 4.88
CA ILE A 204 -16.31 1.55 6.10
C ILE A 204 -14.80 1.57 5.90
N PHE A 205 -14.30 1.07 4.77
CA PHE A 205 -12.87 1.00 4.47
C PHE A 205 -12.45 2.04 3.42
N ALA A 206 -11.16 2.32 3.35
CA ALA A 206 -10.58 3.15 2.29
C ALA A 206 -10.95 2.60 0.90
N ASP A 207 -11.38 3.48 0.00
CA ASP A 207 -11.84 3.11 -1.33
C ASP A 207 -10.73 2.41 -2.13
N LEU A 208 -11.07 1.29 -2.74
CA LEU A 208 -10.15 0.50 -3.56
C LEU A 208 -10.10 1.09 -4.97
N ILE A 209 -8.96 1.66 -5.34
CA ILE A 209 -8.74 2.35 -6.63
C ILE A 209 -8.41 1.36 -7.74
N GLY A 210 -7.67 0.31 -7.41
CA GLY A 210 -7.27 -0.70 -8.39
C GLY A 210 -6.12 -1.55 -7.87
N SER A 211 -5.48 -2.26 -8.79
CA SER A 211 -4.42 -3.22 -8.49
C SER A 211 -3.42 -3.36 -9.64
N CYS A 212 -2.24 -3.85 -9.30
CA CYS A 212 -1.24 -4.26 -10.25
C CYS A 212 -0.38 -5.39 -9.67
N GLY A 213 -0.51 -6.57 -10.26
CA GLY A 213 0.09 -7.79 -9.73
C GLY A 213 -0.33 -8.07 -8.29
N GLN A 214 0.66 -8.33 -7.42
CA GLN A 214 0.47 -8.53 -5.99
C GLN A 214 0.23 -7.25 -5.16
N TYR A 215 0.11 -6.08 -5.80
CA TYR A 215 -0.15 -4.82 -5.12
C TYR A 215 -1.57 -4.35 -5.41
N TYR A 216 -2.19 -3.76 -4.41
CA TYR A 216 -3.47 -3.07 -4.55
C TYR A 216 -3.34 -1.65 -4.00
N MET A 217 -4.20 -0.77 -4.49
CA MET A 217 -4.13 0.66 -4.21
C MET A 217 -5.44 1.12 -3.62
N THR A 218 -5.35 1.87 -2.53
CA THR A 218 -6.50 2.55 -1.92
C THR A 218 -6.34 4.06 -2.03
N GLU A 219 -7.43 4.79 -1.81
CA GLU A 219 -7.36 6.23 -1.59
C GLU A 219 -6.38 6.56 -0.44
N ARG A 220 -5.77 7.74 -0.50
CA ARG A 220 -4.97 8.26 0.62
C ARG A 220 -5.85 9.07 1.56
N LEU A 221 -6.03 8.54 2.77
CA LEU A 221 -6.74 9.24 3.84
C LEU A 221 -5.81 10.20 4.59
N LYS A 222 -6.37 11.30 5.09
CA LYS A 222 -5.63 12.27 5.92
C LYS A 222 -5.59 11.79 7.35
N GLN A 223 -4.42 11.81 7.99
CA GLN A 223 -4.33 11.39 9.40
C GLN A 223 -4.97 12.45 10.32
N PRO A 224 -5.98 12.08 11.12
CA PRO A 224 -6.77 13.05 11.88
C PRO A 224 -5.99 13.74 13.01
N LEU A 225 -4.90 13.12 13.51
CA LEU A 225 -4.24 13.52 14.76
C LEU A 225 -2.84 14.13 14.60
N ILE A 226 -2.28 14.20 13.38
CA ILE A 226 -0.98 14.88 13.17
C ILE A 226 -1.09 16.37 13.51
N HIS A 227 -2.23 17.01 13.20
CA HIS A 227 -2.43 18.43 13.48
C HIS A 227 -2.71 18.77 14.96
N MET A 228 -3.08 17.79 15.79
CA MET A 228 -3.36 18.05 17.22
C MET A 228 -2.10 17.99 18.12
N GLN A 229 -1.02 17.36 17.66
CA GLN A 229 0.21 17.23 18.45
C GLN A 229 1.24 18.33 18.17
N SER A 230 1.24 18.93 16.98
CA SER A 230 2.26 19.92 16.59
C SER A 230 1.92 21.36 17.03
N GLU A 231 0.66 21.67 17.29
CA GLU A 231 0.21 22.99 17.73
C GLU A 231 -0.55 22.81 19.03
N GLY A 232 -0.03 23.36 20.13
CA GLY A 232 -0.63 23.23 21.46
C GLY A 232 -2.13 23.52 21.40
N LEU A 233 -2.94 22.66 22.04
CA LEU A 233 -4.40 22.58 21.96
C LEU A 233 -5.05 23.88 21.46
N ASP A 234 -5.16 24.03 20.14
CA ASP A 234 -5.86 25.18 19.57
C ASP A 234 -7.29 25.15 20.14
N THR A 235 -7.65 26.25 20.81
CA THR A 235 -8.96 26.42 21.42
C THR A 235 -9.92 27.20 20.52
N SER A 236 -9.52 27.47 19.27
CA SER A 236 -10.40 28.07 18.27
C SER A 236 -11.69 27.26 18.12
N PHE A 237 -12.78 27.93 17.77
CA PHE A 237 -14.05 27.26 17.46
C PHE A 237 -13.88 26.26 16.32
N GLU A 238 -13.08 26.60 15.30
CA GLU A 238 -12.81 25.72 14.16
C GLU A 238 -12.11 24.41 14.56
N SER A 239 -11.09 24.50 15.41
CA SER A 239 -10.42 23.30 15.91
C SER A 239 -11.32 22.46 16.81
N TRP A 240 -12.19 23.09 17.61
CA TRP A 240 -13.21 22.39 18.40
C TRP A 240 -14.24 21.71 17.48
N ALA A 241 -14.76 22.39 16.47
CA ALA A 241 -15.71 21.84 15.53
C ALA A 241 -15.10 20.65 14.77
N ALA A 242 -13.85 20.77 14.29
CA ALA A 242 -13.13 19.67 13.68
C ALA A 242 -12.97 18.46 14.62
N ARG A 243 -12.69 18.68 15.91
CA ARG A 243 -12.64 17.61 16.93
C ARG A 243 -14.00 16.93 17.12
N VAL A 244 -15.09 17.70 17.16
CA VAL A 244 -16.45 17.17 17.28
C VAL A 244 -16.83 16.36 16.05
N HIS A 245 -16.55 16.86 14.84
CA HIS A 245 -16.79 16.12 13.60
C HIS A 245 -16.02 14.80 13.55
N LEU A 246 -14.74 14.80 13.95
CA LEU A 246 -13.96 13.57 14.05
C LEU A 246 -14.58 12.59 15.07
N ALA A 247 -14.99 13.07 16.25
CA ALA A 247 -15.59 12.23 17.26
C ALA A 247 -16.91 11.60 16.77
N VAL A 248 -17.75 12.37 16.09
CA VAL A 248 -18.98 11.87 15.45
C VAL A 248 -18.64 10.81 14.39
N GLY A 249 -17.69 11.09 13.49
CA GLY A 249 -17.28 10.13 12.47
C GLY A 249 -16.68 8.83 13.04
N ILE A 250 -16.01 8.88 14.20
CA ILE A 250 -15.57 7.67 14.91
C ILE A 250 -16.75 6.88 15.46
N LEU A 251 -17.77 7.54 16.03
CA LEU A 251 -18.97 6.87 16.52
C LEU A 251 -19.78 6.23 15.39
N GLU A 252 -19.92 6.92 14.26
CA GLU A 252 -20.55 6.39 13.04
C GLU A 252 -19.79 5.16 12.52
N LEU A 253 -18.45 5.22 12.49
CA LEU A 253 -17.64 4.06 12.12
C LEU A 253 -17.86 2.88 13.08
N VAL A 254 -17.92 3.13 14.40
CA VAL A 254 -18.16 2.07 15.38
C VAL A 254 -19.53 1.43 15.18
N GLU A 255 -20.57 2.22 14.90
CA GLU A 255 -21.91 1.72 14.58
C GLU A 255 -21.89 0.85 13.32
N GLN A 256 -21.24 1.32 12.24
CA GLN A 256 -21.12 0.53 11.01
C GLN A 256 -20.34 -0.78 11.19
N LEU A 257 -19.28 -0.77 12.01
CA LEU A 257 -18.52 -1.99 12.33
C LEU A 257 -19.35 -2.98 13.15
N ASP A 258 -20.20 -2.51 14.07
CA ASP A 258 -21.11 -3.36 14.85
C ASP A 258 -22.21 -3.95 13.95
N GLU A 259 -22.81 -3.15 13.06
CA GLU A 259 -23.83 -3.62 12.10
C GLU A 259 -23.33 -4.74 11.19
N ASP A 260 -22.07 -4.68 10.75
CA ASP A 260 -21.45 -5.65 9.86
C ASP A 260 -20.65 -6.75 10.59
N ASP A 261 -20.71 -6.81 11.93
CA ASP A 261 -19.97 -7.76 12.79
C ASP A 261 -18.45 -7.79 12.52
N ILE A 262 -17.86 -6.60 12.34
CA ILE A 262 -16.45 -6.41 12.01
C ILE A 262 -15.65 -6.04 13.27
N LEU A 263 -14.68 -6.89 13.61
CA LEU A 263 -13.73 -6.62 14.68
C LEU A 263 -12.39 -6.06 14.15
N ILE A 264 -12.02 -4.86 14.59
CA ILE A 264 -10.69 -4.27 14.34
C ILE A 264 -9.76 -4.57 15.51
N CYS A 265 -8.73 -5.39 15.28
CA CYS A 265 -7.82 -5.86 16.33
C CYS A 265 -6.59 -4.97 16.59
N ASP A 266 -6.30 -4.00 15.71
CA ASP A 266 -5.10 -3.15 15.79
C ASP A 266 -5.47 -1.67 15.74
N VAL A 267 -6.18 -1.24 16.79
CA VAL A 267 -6.71 0.12 16.92
C VAL A 267 -5.59 1.06 17.38
N ARG A 268 -5.07 1.85 16.43
CA ARG A 268 -4.05 2.89 16.68
C ARG A 268 -4.35 4.12 15.83
N HIS A 269 -4.13 5.32 16.37
CA HIS A 269 -4.37 6.57 15.65
C HIS A 269 -3.72 6.63 14.25
N ALA A 270 -2.56 5.99 14.05
CA ALA A 270 -1.85 5.97 12.79
C ALA A 270 -2.52 5.10 11.70
N HIS A 271 -3.47 4.24 12.08
CA HIS A 271 -4.21 3.37 11.16
C HIS A 271 -5.52 3.98 10.68
N PHE A 272 -6.04 5.00 11.37
CA PHE A 272 -7.27 5.64 10.95
C PHE A 272 -6.96 6.90 10.15
N GLY A 273 -7.82 7.17 9.19
CA GLY A 273 -7.76 8.36 8.36
C GLY A 273 -9.14 8.96 8.18
N VAL A 274 -9.17 10.23 7.80
CA VAL A 274 -10.40 10.93 7.45
C VAL A 274 -10.38 11.37 6.00
N ASN A 275 -11.52 11.20 5.33
CA ASN A 275 -11.80 11.82 4.05
C ASN A 275 -13.23 12.36 4.07
N SER A 276 -13.42 13.61 3.65
CA SER A 276 -14.73 14.28 3.56
C SER A 276 -15.60 14.17 4.83
N GLY A 277 -14.98 14.06 6.02
CA GLY A 277 -15.66 13.95 7.31
C GLY A 277 -15.88 12.52 7.81
N ALA A 278 -15.80 11.51 6.94
CA ALA A 278 -15.90 10.10 7.33
C ALA A 278 -14.56 9.59 7.89
N CYS A 279 -14.63 8.87 9.01
CA CYS A 279 -13.48 8.18 9.60
C CYS A 279 -13.42 6.76 9.06
N LYS A 280 -12.25 6.33 8.59
CA LYS A 280 -12.02 5.00 8.02
C LYS A 280 -10.74 4.37 8.61
N PRO A 281 -10.69 3.04 8.81
CA PRO A 281 -9.52 2.29 9.28
C PRO A 281 -8.51 1.93 8.17
#